data_AF-A0AAZ3Q175-F1
#
_entry.id   AF-A0AAZ3Q175-F1
#
_cell.length_a   1.000
_cell.length_b   1.000
_cell.length_c   1.000
_cell.angle_alpha   90.00
_cell.angle_beta   90.00
_cell.angle_gamma   90.00
#
_symmetry.space_group_name_H-M   'P 1'
#
loop_
_entity.id
_entity.type
_entity.pdbx_description
1 polymer ?
#
loop_
_entity_poly.entity_id
_entity_poly.type
_entity_poly.pdbx_seq_one_letter_code
_entity_poly.pdbx_strand_id
1 'polypeptide(L)'
;MHHRRFHAVKQPFCVLATGAIIIRHYVDYSSHVPQPGKTTKSNMAGIGAFLKNAWNKEPVVLAACAIGLLAVTVPLVSPLTKYSGMMNAAVPYNYPVPVRNNGKMDDVPSHPCDPKGPNLDWIKSL
;
A
#
# COMPACT_ATOMS: atom_id res chain seq x y z
N MET A 1 17.56 56.16 11.59
CA MET A 1 16.11 56.08 11.28
C MET A 1 15.92 54.87 10.35
N HIS A 2 15.82 53.63 10.87
CA HIS A 2 14.57 52.87 11.05
C HIS A 2 13.58 52.92 9.88
N HIS A 3 13.46 51.84 9.08
CA HIS A 3 12.29 50.93 9.03
C HIS A 3 12.49 49.72 8.09
N ARG A 4 11.65 48.69 8.25
CA ARG A 4 11.88 47.23 8.07
C ARG A 4 11.38 46.61 6.75
N ARG A 5 12.02 45.45 6.41
CA ARG A 5 11.53 44.17 5.83
C ARG A 5 10.42 44.16 4.77
N PHE A 6 10.68 43.47 3.64
CA PHE A 6 9.80 42.41 3.10
C PHE A 6 10.62 41.28 2.48
N HIS A 7 10.22 40.04 2.79
CA HIS A 7 10.75 38.79 2.25
C HIS A 7 10.32 38.61 0.80
N ALA A 8 11.22 38.16 -0.08
CA ALA A 8 10.84 37.50 -1.33
C ALA A 8 11.87 36.43 -1.70
N VAL A 9 11.36 35.21 -1.80
CA VAL A 9 12.02 33.94 -2.06
C VAL A 9 12.88 33.99 -3.32
N LYS A 10 14.16 33.65 -3.17
CA LYS A 10 15.10 33.45 -4.28
C LYS A 10 15.26 31.96 -4.51
N GLN A 11 14.61 31.38 -5.52
CA GLN A 11 14.98 30.12 -6.21
C GLN A 11 14.27 30.09 -7.58
N PRO A 12 14.95 29.76 -8.71
CA PRO A 12 14.98 28.35 -9.14
C PRO A 12 16.24 27.92 -9.93
N PHE A 13 17.41 28.52 -9.74
CA PHE A 13 18.62 28.09 -10.47
C PHE A 13 19.52 27.08 -9.73
N CYS A 14 19.31 26.87 -8.43
CA CYS A 14 20.19 26.00 -7.63
C CYS A 14 19.88 24.49 -7.78
N VAL A 15 18.67 24.12 -8.21
CA VAL A 15 18.21 22.71 -8.15
C VAL A 15 18.73 21.85 -9.32
N LEU A 16 18.96 22.44 -10.49
CA LEU A 16 19.44 21.71 -11.67
C LEU A 16 20.90 21.24 -11.53
N ALA A 17 21.74 22.01 -10.84
CA ALA A 17 23.14 21.65 -10.59
C ALA A 17 23.25 20.46 -9.63
N THR A 18 22.38 20.38 -8.63
CA THR A 18 22.35 19.25 -7.67
C THR A 18 21.87 17.96 -8.32
N GLY A 19 20.89 18.03 -9.23
CA GLY A 19 20.38 16.86 -9.96
C GLY A 19 21.43 16.19 -10.85
N ALA A 20 22.25 16.96 -11.55
CA ALA A 20 23.32 16.43 -12.41
C ALA A 20 24.45 15.76 -11.62
N ILE A 21 24.78 16.27 -10.42
CA ILE A 21 25.78 15.68 -9.52
C ILE A 21 25.29 14.34 -8.96
N ILE A 22 24.01 14.25 -8.58
CA ILE A 22 23.41 13.01 -8.09
C ILE A 22 23.40 11.93 -9.18
N ILE A 23 23.01 12.27 -10.41
CA ILE A 23 23.00 11.30 -11.53
C ILE A 23 24.43 10.81 -11.85
N ARG A 24 25.43 11.70 -11.81
CA ARG A 24 26.82 11.35 -12.12
C ARG A 24 27.46 10.47 -11.03
N HIS A 25 27.13 10.69 -9.75
CA HIS A 25 27.52 9.78 -8.66
C HIS A 25 26.75 8.45 -8.71
N TYR A 26 25.50 8.44 -9.18
CA TYR A 26 24.70 7.22 -9.31
C TYR A 26 25.20 6.31 -10.45
N VAL A 27 25.63 6.91 -11.57
CA VAL A 27 26.24 6.16 -12.70
C VAL A 27 27.58 5.54 -12.30
N ASP A 28 28.41 6.24 -11.52
CA ASP A 28 29.72 5.72 -11.09
C ASP A 28 29.58 4.55 -10.09
N TYR A 29 28.56 4.60 -9.22
CA TYR A 29 28.22 3.47 -8.32
C TYR A 29 27.81 2.19 -9.08
N SER A 30 27.34 2.33 -10.33
CA SER A 30 26.95 1.20 -11.19
C SER A 30 28.15 0.45 -11.80
N SER A 31 29.37 1.00 -11.72
CA SER A 31 30.57 0.41 -12.34
C SER A 31 31.25 -0.68 -11.48
N HIS A 32 30.91 -0.78 -10.19
CA HIS A 32 31.45 -1.81 -9.27
C HIS A 32 30.55 -3.04 -9.12
N VAL A 33 29.92 -3.49 -10.19
CA VAL A 33 29.12 -4.74 -10.19
C VAL A 33 30.03 -5.91 -10.63
N PRO A 34 30.30 -6.90 -9.76
CA PRO A 34 31.05 -8.09 -10.16
C PRO A 34 30.26 -8.90 -11.20
N GLN A 35 30.95 -9.38 -12.23
CA GLN A 35 30.37 -10.11 -13.36
C GLN A 35 29.64 -11.40 -12.92
N PRO A 36 28.50 -11.75 -13.55
CA PRO A 36 27.63 -12.84 -13.12
C PRO A 36 28.19 -14.22 -13.51
N GLY A 37 28.92 -14.84 -12.58
CA GLY A 37 29.35 -16.23 -12.64
C GLY A 37 28.44 -17.15 -11.82
N LYS A 38 27.42 -17.72 -12.48
CA LYS A 38 26.64 -18.94 -12.14
C LYS A 38 26.82 -19.54 -10.73
N THR A 39 26.15 -19.03 -9.68
CA THR A 39 25.96 -19.80 -8.42
C THR A 39 24.76 -19.27 -7.62
N THR A 40 23.69 -20.04 -7.49
CA THR A 40 22.46 -19.68 -6.73
C THR A 40 22.72 -19.31 -5.26
N LYS A 41 23.80 -19.83 -4.65
CA LYS A 41 24.22 -19.50 -3.28
C LYS A 41 24.89 -18.13 -3.16
N SER A 42 25.63 -17.67 -4.17
CA SER A 42 26.31 -16.35 -4.12
C SER A 42 25.31 -15.21 -4.29
N ASN A 43 24.27 -15.40 -5.09
CA ASN A 43 23.21 -14.41 -5.30
C ASN A 43 22.45 -14.11 -4.00
N MET A 44 22.10 -15.14 -3.22
CA MET A 44 21.43 -14.97 -1.92
C MET A 44 22.32 -14.29 -0.88
N ALA A 45 23.62 -14.59 -0.88
CA ALA A 45 24.59 -13.91 -0.04
C ALA A 45 24.78 -12.43 -0.43
N GLY A 46 24.74 -12.13 -1.74
CA GLY A 46 24.82 -10.76 -2.28
C GLY A 46 23.61 -9.90 -1.90
N ILE A 47 22.39 -10.45 -1.97
CA ILE A 47 21.16 -9.77 -1.57
C ILE A 47 21.21 -9.41 -0.08
N GLY A 48 21.57 -10.36 0.79
CA GLY A 48 21.68 -10.11 2.23
C GLY A 48 22.72 -9.04 2.60
N ALA A 49 23.88 -9.05 1.94
CA ALA A 49 24.90 -8.02 2.13
C ALA A 49 24.43 -6.62 1.66
N PHE A 50 23.71 -6.55 0.53
CA PHE A 50 23.11 -5.31 0.04
C PHE A 50 22.05 -4.76 1.01
N LEU A 51 21.13 -5.60 1.49
CA LEU A 51 20.11 -5.20 2.48
C LEU A 51 20.72 -4.66 3.78
N LYS A 52 21.76 -5.32 4.30
CA LYS A 52 22.48 -4.85 5.50
C LYS A 52 23.16 -3.50 5.26
N ASN A 53 23.77 -3.32 4.09
CA ASN A 53 24.40 -2.06 3.72
C ASN A 53 23.37 -0.93 3.49
N ALA A 54 22.25 -1.23 2.84
CA ALA A 54 21.16 -0.28 2.61
C ALA A 54 20.47 0.14 3.92
N TRP A 55 20.32 -0.77 4.88
CA TRP A 55 19.81 -0.44 6.23
C TRP A 55 20.75 0.49 7.00
N ASN A 56 22.07 0.31 6.86
CA ASN A 56 23.05 1.16 7.55
C ASN A 56 23.21 2.55 6.93
N LYS A 57 23.05 2.66 5.60
CA LYS A 57 23.23 3.93 4.87
C LYS A 57 21.94 4.73 4.72
N GLU A 58 20.85 4.07 4.34
CA GLU A 58 19.56 4.71 4.00
C GLU A 58 18.38 3.94 4.62
N PRO A 59 18.30 3.85 5.96
CA PRO A 59 17.30 3.03 6.65
C PRO A 59 15.86 3.45 6.31
N VAL A 60 15.62 4.75 6.14
CA VAL A 60 14.29 5.29 5.84
C VAL A 60 13.79 4.83 4.47
N VAL A 61 14.67 4.83 3.45
CA VAL A 61 14.31 4.42 2.09
C VAL A 61 14.04 2.92 2.06
N LEU A 62 14.90 2.11 2.68
CA LEU A 62 14.70 0.66 2.73
C LEU A 62 13.41 0.27 3.47
N ALA A 63 13.11 0.93 4.59
CA ALA A 63 11.87 0.69 5.33
C ALA A 63 10.63 1.12 4.54
N ALA A 64 10.67 2.28 3.86
CA ALA A 64 9.58 2.74 3.02
C ALA A 64 9.28 1.76 1.88
N CYS A 65 10.32 1.26 1.20
CA CYS A 65 10.16 0.24 0.16
C CYS A 65 9.58 -1.07 0.73
N ALA A 66 10.06 -1.54 1.89
CA ALA A 66 9.55 -2.75 2.52
C ALA A 66 8.07 -2.61 2.90
N ILE A 67 7.69 -1.49 3.53
CA ILE A 67 6.29 -1.21 3.90
C ILE A 67 5.41 -1.12 2.64
N GLY A 68 5.88 -0.45 1.58
CA GLY A 68 5.15 -0.36 0.31
C GLY A 68 4.87 -1.74 -0.30
N LEU A 69 5.86 -2.63 -0.31
CA LEU A 69 5.69 -4.00 -0.80
C LEU A 69 4.74 -4.82 0.07
N LEU A 70 4.84 -4.69 1.40
CA LEU A 70 3.93 -5.36 2.33
C LEU A 70 2.49 -4.85 2.18
N ALA A 71 2.29 -3.54 2.02
CA ALA A 71 0.97 -2.95 1.87
C ALA A 71 0.22 -3.47 0.63
N VAL A 72 0.94 -3.81 -0.44
CA VAL A 72 0.33 -4.42 -1.64
C VAL A 72 0.13 -5.93 -1.47
N THR A 73 1.10 -6.62 -0.86
CA THR A 73 1.09 -8.09 -0.79
C THR A 73 0.13 -8.62 0.27
N VAL A 74 0.08 -7.99 1.44
CA VAL A 74 -0.71 -8.46 2.59
C VAL A 74 -2.21 -8.56 2.28
N PRO A 75 -2.87 -7.55 1.66
CA PRO A 75 -4.28 -7.66 1.34
C PRO A 75 -4.62 -8.78 0.35
N LEU A 76 -3.69 -9.14 -0.55
CA LEU A 76 -3.88 -10.17 -1.57
C LEU A 76 -3.79 -11.59 -1.01
N VAL A 77 -2.93 -11.80 0.00
CA VAL A 77 -2.72 -13.11 0.62
C VAL A 77 -3.60 -13.31 1.87
N SER A 78 -4.05 -12.22 2.49
CA SER A 78 -4.82 -12.29 3.73
C SER A 78 -6.25 -12.84 3.50
N PRO A 79 -6.65 -13.90 4.21
CA PRO A 79 -8.03 -14.39 4.16
C PRO A 79 -9.02 -13.40 4.82
N LEU A 80 -8.52 -12.42 5.57
CA LEU A 80 -9.35 -11.45 6.29
C LEU A 80 -9.88 -10.33 5.39
N THR A 81 -9.22 -10.07 4.25
CA THR A 81 -9.63 -9.00 3.33
C THR A 81 -11.06 -9.20 2.82
N LYS A 82 -11.54 -10.45 2.71
CA LYS A 82 -12.93 -10.78 2.36
C LYS A 82 -13.94 -10.15 3.32
N TYR A 83 -13.68 -10.20 4.62
CA TYR A 83 -14.61 -9.68 5.63
C TYR A 83 -14.74 -8.16 5.56
N SER A 84 -13.68 -7.44 5.18
CA SER A 84 -13.75 -5.99 4.97
C SER A 84 -14.77 -5.63 3.87
N GLY A 85 -14.75 -6.34 2.74
CA GLY A 85 -15.75 -6.16 1.68
C GLY A 85 -17.17 -6.55 2.12
N MET A 86 -17.31 -7.66 2.85
CA MET A 86 -18.60 -8.12 3.37
C MET A 86 -19.20 -7.11 4.37
N MET A 87 -18.38 -6.52 5.25
CA MET A 87 -18.82 -5.47 6.19
C MET A 87 -19.34 -4.25 5.45
N ASN A 88 -18.60 -3.76 4.45
CA ASN A 88 -19.03 -2.59 3.67
C ASN A 88 -20.34 -2.82 2.92
N ALA A 89 -20.59 -4.04 2.44
CA ALA A 89 -21.84 -4.39 1.77
C ALA A 89 -23.01 -4.59 2.74
N ALA A 90 -22.73 -4.98 3.99
CA ALA A 90 -23.75 -5.28 5.00
C ALA A 90 -24.32 -4.04 5.68
N VAL A 91 -23.66 -2.87 5.60
CA VAL A 91 -24.11 -1.63 6.25
C VAL A 91 -25.20 -0.96 5.40
N PRO A 92 -26.45 -0.84 5.90
CA PRO A 92 -27.53 -0.24 5.13
C PRO A 92 -27.52 1.29 5.31
N TYR A 93 -26.82 2.01 4.43
CA TYR A 93 -26.86 3.48 4.42
C TYR A 93 -28.18 4.04 3.90
N ASN A 94 -28.82 3.31 2.99
CA ASN A 94 -30.14 3.63 2.46
C ASN A 94 -31.19 2.73 3.10
N TYR A 95 -32.41 3.26 3.27
CA TYR A 95 -33.53 2.45 3.75
C TYR A 95 -33.85 1.33 2.73
N PRO A 96 -33.84 0.05 3.14
CA PRO A 96 -34.13 -1.05 2.22
C PRO A 96 -35.61 -1.05 1.86
N VAL A 97 -35.93 -0.67 0.63
CA VAL A 97 -37.32 -0.62 0.14
C VAL A 97 -37.84 -2.04 -0.12
N PRO A 98 -38.96 -2.45 0.52
CA PRO A 98 -39.54 -3.77 0.29
C PRO A 98 -39.98 -3.97 -1.15
N VAL A 99 -39.75 -5.18 -1.67
CA VAL A 99 -40.16 -5.57 -3.03
C VAL A 99 -41.64 -5.97 -3.03
N ARG A 100 -42.36 -5.63 -4.10
CA ARG A 100 -43.75 -6.08 -4.29
C ARG A 100 -43.80 -7.61 -4.49
N ASN A 101 -44.67 -8.28 -3.74
CA ASN A 101 -44.84 -9.71 -3.86
C ASN A 101 -45.66 -10.09 -5.11
N ASN A 102 -45.06 -10.89 -6.01
CA ASN A 102 -45.71 -11.40 -7.23
C ASN A 102 -46.05 -12.90 -7.16
N GLY A 103 -45.96 -13.51 -5.97
CA GLY A 103 -46.31 -14.91 -5.71
C GLY A 103 -45.23 -15.94 -6.08
N LYS A 104 -44.05 -15.51 -6.55
CA LYS A 104 -42.91 -16.36 -6.94
C LYS A 104 -41.58 -15.78 -6.44
N MET A 105 -41.42 -15.60 -5.13
CA MET A 105 -40.21 -15.04 -4.51
C MET A 105 -39.84 -15.86 -3.27
N ASP A 106 -39.19 -17.01 -3.47
CA ASP A 106 -38.85 -17.93 -2.36
C ASP A 106 -37.61 -17.48 -1.56
N ASP A 107 -36.77 -16.66 -2.18
CA ASP A 107 -35.51 -16.12 -1.66
C ASP A 107 -35.67 -14.82 -0.85
N VAL A 108 -36.77 -14.09 -1.04
CA VAL A 108 -37.05 -12.82 -0.34
C VAL A 108 -37.78 -13.11 0.99
N PRO A 109 -37.27 -12.65 2.14
CA PRO A 109 -37.96 -12.79 3.42
C PRO A 109 -39.24 -11.92 3.46
N SER A 110 -40.29 -12.41 4.14
CA SER A 110 -41.52 -11.64 4.36
C SER A 110 -41.41 -10.74 5.60
N HIS A 111 -40.54 -11.11 6.54
CA HIS A 111 -40.28 -10.38 7.77
C HIS A 111 -38.78 -10.41 8.13
N PRO A 112 -38.22 -9.36 8.78
CA PRO A 112 -36.80 -9.32 9.14
C PRO A 112 -36.30 -10.47 10.03
N CYS A 113 -37.19 -11.08 10.82
CA CYS A 113 -36.85 -12.21 11.68
C CYS A 113 -36.97 -13.58 10.98
N ASP A 114 -37.36 -13.62 9.70
CA ASP A 114 -37.40 -14.86 8.95
C ASP A 114 -35.98 -15.43 8.79
N PRO A 115 -35.79 -16.76 8.77
CA PRO A 115 -34.48 -17.37 8.58
C PRO A 115 -33.93 -17.20 7.15
N LYS A 116 -34.64 -16.49 6.28
CA LYS A 116 -34.30 -16.30 4.86
C LYS A 116 -33.51 -15.00 4.67
N GLY A 117 -32.60 -15.02 3.70
CA GLY A 117 -31.80 -13.86 3.33
C GLY A 117 -30.42 -13.82 4.02
N PRO A 118 -29.64 -12.75 3.77
CA PRO A 118 -28.30 -12.62 4.33
C PRO A 118 -28.33 -12.43 5.85
N ASN A 119 -27.62 -13.28 6.61
CA ASN A 119 -27.45 -13.12 8.06
C ASN A 119 -26.09 -12.50 8.42
N LEU A 120 -26.00 -12.01 9.65
CA LEU A 120 -24.81 -11.37 10.21
C LEU A 120 -24.15 -12.22 11.30
N ASP A 121 -24.39 -13.53 11.31
CA ASP A 121 -23.83 -14.38 12.38
C ASP A 121 -22.31 -14.51 12.27
N TRP A 122 -21.76 -14.44 11.04
CA TRP A 122 -20.32 -14.44 10.78
C TRP A 122 -19.59 -13.24 11.42
N ILE A 123 -20.21 -12.06 11.51
CA ILE A 123 -19.60 -10.86 12.14
C ILE A 123 -19.78 -10.88 13.66
N LYS A 124 -20.86 -11.50 14.15
CA LYS A 124 -21.06 -11.71 15.60
C LYS A 124 -20.05 -12.70 16.18
N SER A 125 -19.57 -13.64 15.37
CA SER A 125 -18.62 -14.68 15.76
C SER A 125 -17.17 -14.38 15.34
N LEU A 126 -16.90 -13.20 14.79
CA LEU A 126 -15.59 -12.83 14.25
C LEU A 126 -14.57 -12.51 15.35
#